data_AF-A0AA37M5C4-F1
#
_entry.id   AF-A0AA37M5C4-F1
#
_cell.length_a   1.000
_cell.length_b   1.000
_cell.length_c   1.000
_cell.angle_alpha   90.00
_cell.angle_beta   90.00
_cell.angle_gamma   90.00
#
_symmetry.space_group_name_H-M   'P 1'
#
loop_
_entity.id
_entity.type
_entity.pdbx_description
1 polymer ?
#
loop_
_entity_poly.entity_id
_entity_poly.type
_entity_poly.pdbx_seq_one_letter_code
_entity_poly.pdbx_strand_id
1 'polypeptide(L)'
;MQPILDTFDARAILPEDGLAGALAGRIWRPELNGPSTVAVRPGADGQPHLVDITRAFPTIRDLCEAGDPAGALQGAAGETVGPLDVVLANTPPDSRDPSRPWLLAPIDLQAVKAAGVTFAVSMLERVIEERARGNPDAAAAIRLEVGRLVGNDLRQLKPGSAEAMALKSVLVAQGAWSQYLEVGIGPDAEIFTKAQPLSSVGCGQEAGLHPGSQWNNPEPEVALVVASDQRIVGATLGNDVNLRDFEGRSALLLGKAKDNAASCALGPFLRLFDDGFTLDHVRRTVVSLEVTGEDGFRLSGTSPLSEISRDPADLVEAMMGGTHQYPDGAVLFLGTMFAPVEDRGAPGQGFTHKVGDRVVIRSPSLGALVNRMRHCQDCEPWTFGAAALMRNLAARGLLGA
;
A
#
# COMPACT_ATOMS: atom_id res chain seq x y z
N MET A 1 -19.60 -7.59 12.68
CA MET A 1 -19.23 -7.88 11.28
C MET A 1 -19.07 -9.38 11.15
N GLN A 2 -19.79 -10.00 10.21
CA GLN A 2 -19.59 -11.40 9.84
C GLN A 2 -18.19 -11.51 9.19
N PRO A 3 -17.38 -12.53 9.50
CA PRO A 3 -16.09 -12.68 8.84
C PRO A 3 -16.27 -12.84 7.34
N ILE A 4 -15.69 -11.95 6.53
CA ILE A 4 -15.64 -12.03 5.05
C ILE A 4 -14.58 -13.06 4.62
N LEU A 5 -14.48 -14.16 5.36
CA LEU A 5 -13.37 -15.10 5.23
C LEU A 5 -13.58 -16.14 4.14
N ASP A 6 -14.82 -16.32 3.66
CA ASP A 6 -15.15 -17.41 2.74
C ASP A 6 -15.46 -16.98 1.31
N THR A 7 -15.67 -15.68 1.02
CA THR A 7 -15.96 -15.21 -0.34
C THR A 7 -14.97 -14.15 -0.83
N PHE A 8 -14.40 -14.41 -2.00
CA PHE A 8 -13.58 -13.46 -2.78
C PHE A 8 -14.41 -13.02 -3.99
N ASP A 9 -15.39 -12.16 -3.71
CA ASP A 9 -16.35 -11.61 -4.67
C ASP A 9 -16.30 -10.07 -4.69
N ALA A 10 -17.01 -9.45 -5.62
CA ALA A 10 -17.07 -8.01 -5.81
C ALA A 10 -17.60 -7.29 -4.56
N ARG A 11 -18.60 -7.87 -3.88
CA ARG A 11 -19.14 -7.30 -2.65
C ARG A 11 -18.09 -7.27 -1.53
N ALA A 12 -17.23 -8.28 -1.46
CA ALA A 12 -16.17 -8.36 -0.47
C ALA A 12 -15.08 -7.31 -0.70
N ILE A 13 -14.76 -6.98 -1.96
CA ILE A 13 -13.63 -6.10 -2.30
C ILE A 13 -14.03 -4.65 -2.58
N LEU A 14 -15.27 -4.35 -2.97
CA LEU A 14 -15.68 -2.97 -3.23
C LEU A 14 -15.82 -2.16 -1.92
N PRO A 15 -15.70 -0.83 -1.99
CA PRO A 15 -16.10 0.07 -0.89
C PRO A 15 -17.54 -0.19 -0.42
N GLU A 16 -17.87 0.24 0.81
CA GLU A 16 -19.20 0.06 1.39
C GLU A 16 -20.30 0.79 0.60
N ASP A 17 -19.97 1.88 -0.10
CA ASP A 17 -20.85 2.60 -1.02
C ASP A 17 -20.86 2.00 -2.45
N GLY A 18 -20.21 0.86 -2.64
CA GLY A 18 -20.25 0.05 -3.85
C GLY A 18 -19.72 0.79 -5.09
N LEU A 19 -20.64 1.18 -5.97
CA LEU A 19 -20.35 1.81 -7.27
C LEU A 19 -20.58 3.32 -7.28
N ALA A 20 -20.81 3.94 -6.12
CA ALA A 20 -21.05 5.37 -6.03
C ALA A 20 -19.81 6.23 -6.37
N GLY A 21 -18.61 5.72 -6.06
CA GLY A 21 -17.35 6.43 -6.29
C GLY A 21 -16.71 6.16 -7.66
N ALA A 22 -15.74 7.00 -8.01
CA ALA A 22 -14.91 6.84 -9.20
C ALA A 22 -13.80 5.79 -9.01
N LEU A 23 -14.09 4.52 -9.33
CA LEU A 23 -13.16 3.38 -9.17
C LEU A 23 -12.46 2.99 -10.48
N ALA A 24 -11.15 3.19 -10.54
CA ALA A 24 -10.28 2.81 -11.65
C ALA A 24 -9.42 1.60 -11.29
N GLY A 25 -9.09 0.79 -12.29
CA GLY A 25 -8.20 -0.35 -12.12
C GLY A 25 -7.51 -0.74 -13.41
N ARG A 26 -6.80 -1.87 -13.36
CA ARG A 26 -6.17 -2.47 -14.52
C ARG A 26 -6.51 -3.96 -14.59
N ILE A 27 -6.64 -4.46 -15.80
CA ILE A 27 -6.73 -5.90 -16.07
C ILE A 27 -5.70 -6.29 -17.09
N TRP A 28 -5.26 -7.54 -17.04
CA TRP A 28 -4.60 -8.16 -18.17
C TRP A 28 -5.66 -8.73 -19.14
N ARG A 29 -5.53 -8.43 -20.43
CA ARG A 29 -6.38 -8.97 -21.50
C ARG A 29 -5.55 -9.91 -22.39
N PRO A 30 -5.69 -11.24 -22.26
CA PRO A 30 -4.91 -12.20 -23.05
C PRO A 30 -5.00 -12.00 -24.56
N GLU A 31 -6.20 -11.66 -25.05
CA GLU A 31 -6.48 -11.38 -26.45
C GLU A 31 -5.76 -10.13 -26.98
N LEU A 32 -5.35 -9.22 -26.10
CA LEU A 32 -4.55 -8.03 -26.43
C LEU A 32 -3.07 -8.18 -26.06
N ASN A 33 -2.69 -9.32 -25.46
CA ASN A 33 -1.37 -9.60 -24.92
C ASN A 33 -0.82 -8.43 -24.07
N GLY A 34 -1.67 -7.83 -23.24
CA GLY A 34 -1.31 -6.62 -22.52
C GLY A 34 -2.35 -6.12 -21.54
N PRO A 35 -1.99 -5.12 -20.73
CA PRO A 35 -2.87 -4.52 -19.75
C PRO A 35 -3.88 -3.57 -20.40
N SER A 36 -5.01 -3.35 -19.73
CA SER A 36 -6.02 -2.36 -20.09
C SER A 36 -6.46 -1.57 -18.87
N THR A 37 -6.65 -0.27 -19.04
CA THR A 37 -7.20 0.64 -18.03
C THR A 37 -8.70 0.43 -17.97
N VAL A 38 -9.25 0.18 -16.79
CA VAL A 38 -10.67 -0.12 -16.61
C VAL A 38 -11.35 0.79 -15.60
N ALA A 39 -12.62 1.10 -15.85
CA ALA A 39 -13.54 1.68 -14.89
C ALA A 39 -14.45 0.59 -14.33
N VAL A 40 -14.77 0.65 -13.03
CA VAL A 40 -15.83 -0.18 -12.44
C VAL A 40 -17.15 0.59 -12.54
N ARG A 41 -18.14 0.01 -13.22
CA ARG A 41 -19.44 0.66 -13.50
C ARG A 41 -20.60 -0.33 -13.33
N PRO A 42 -21.84 0.14 -13.10
CA PRO A 42 -22.99 -0.75 -13.11
C PRO A 42 -23.23 -1.30 -14.53
N GLY A 43 -23.42 -2.62 -14.64
CA GLY A 43 -23.94 -3.29 -15.82
C GLY A 43 -25.44 -3.04 -16.00
N ALA A 44 -26.01 -3.57 -17.10
CA ALA A 44 -27.45 -3.46 -17.36
C ALA A 44 -28.32 -4.17 -16.29
N ASP A 45 -27.73 -5.12 -15.57
CA ASP A 45 -28.31 -5.85 -14.43
C ASP A 45 -28.02 -5.17 -13.07
N GLY A 46 -27.36 -4.02 -13.07
CA GLY A 46 -26.94 -3.29 -11.87
C GLY A 46 -25.74 -3.89 -11.15
N GLN A 47 -25.15 -4.99 -11.65
CA GLN A 47 -23.98 -5.62 -11.05
C GLN A 47 -22.70 -4.87 -11.45
N PRO A 48 -21.62 -4.96 -10.64
CA PRO A 48 -20.35 -4.34 -10.97
C PRO A 48 -19.74 -4.99 -12.23
N HIS A 49 -19.47 -4.17 -13.23
CA HIS A 49 -18.82 -4.54 -14.49
C HIS A 49 -17.53 -3.75 -14.67
N LEU A 50 -16.55 -4.39 -15.33
CA LEU A 50 -15.35 -3.72 -15.80
C LEU A 50 -15.56 -3.22 -17.22
N VAL A 51 -15.26 -1.95 -17.43
CA VAL A 51 -15.33 -1.28 -18.74
C VAL A 51 -13.93 -0.84 -19.13
N ASP A 52 -13.42 -1.37 -20.24
CA ASP A 52 -12.13 -1.01 -20.83
C ASP A 52 -12.21 0.38 -21.45
N ILE A 53 -11.48 1.32 -20.83
CA ILE A 53 -11.39 2.72 -21.22
C ILE A 53 -10.01 3.06 -21.82
N THR A 54 -9.20 2.05 -22.16
CA THR A 54 -7.81 2.23 -22.60
C THR A 54 -7.70 3.15 -23.83
N ARG A 55 -8.73 3.19 -24.69
CA ARG A 55 -8.74 4.08 -25.85
C ARG A 55 -8.81 5.56 -25.48
N ALA A 56 -9.45 5.90 -24.37
CA ALA A 56 -9.47 7.25 -23.82
C ALA A 56 -8.22 7.53 -22.98
N PHE A 57 -7.80 6.53 -22.19
CA PHE A 57 -6.67 6.64 -21.26
C PHE A 57 -5.77 5.39 -21.38
N PRO A 58 -4.72 5.45 -22.21
CA PRO A 58 -3.81 4.32 -22.43
C PRO A 58 -3.17 3.75 -21.15
N THR A 59 -3.05 4.59 -20.13
CA THR A 59 -2.50 4.26 -18.80
C THR A 59 -3.33 4.90 -17.68
N ILE A 60 -3.20 4.37 -16.45
CA ILE A 60 -3.70 5.01 -15.23
C ILE A 60 -3.00 6.34 -15.01
N ARG A 61 -1.70 6.44 -15.33
CA ARG A 61 -0.99 7.72 -15.33
C ARG A 61 -1.72 8.76 -16.16
N ASP A 62 -2.12 8.45 -17.40
CA ASP A 62 -2.82 9.41 -18.26
C ASP A 62 -4.19 9.82 -17.72
N LEU A 63 -4.90 8.90 -17.06
CA LEU A 63 -6.15 9.20 -16.36
C LEU A 63 -5.90 10.18 -15.19
N CYS A 64 -4.88 9.93 -14.38
CA CYS A 64 -4.52 10.75 -13.23
C CYS A 64 -4.07 12.16 -13.61
N GLU A 65 -3.48 12.35 -14.79
CA GLU A 65 -3.08 13.67 -15.28
C GLU A 65 -4.25 14.54 -15.79
N ALA A 66 -5.45 14.00 -15.92
CA ALA A 66 -6.62 14.82 -16.26
C ALA A 66 -6.85 15.92 -15.21
N GLY A 67 -7.45 17.04 -15.65
CA GLY A 67 -7.79 18.15 -14.75
C GLY A 67 -8.84 17.75 -13.70
N ASP A 68 -9.78 16.91 -14.09
CA ASP A 68 -10.75 16.22 -13.23
C ASP A 68 -10.71 14.71 -13.55
N PRO A 69 -9.82 13.93 -12.91
CA PRO A 69 -9.69 12.51 -13.17
C PRO A 69 -10.96 11.71 -12.91
N ALA A 70 -11.72 12.03 -11.85
CA ALA A 70 -12.95 11.32 -11.51
C ALA A 70 -14.03 11.52 -12.58
N GLY A 71 -14.24 12.77 -13.02
CA GLY A 71 -15.13 13.08 -14.12
C GLY A 71 -14.67 12.47 -15.44
N ALA A 72 -13.36 12.47 -15.72
CA ALA A 72 -12.79 11.80 -16.90
C ALA A 72 -13.04 10.28 -16.88
N LEU A 73 -12.83 9.62 -15.73
CA LEU A 73 -13.12 8.20 -15.55
C LEU A 73 -14.60 7.91 -15.79
N GLN A 74 -15.52 8.73 -15.27
CA GLN A 74 -16.97 8.53 -15.43
C GLN A 74 -17.42 8.76 -16.88
N GLY A 75 -16.88 9.79 -17.54
CA GLY A 75 -17.24 10.17 -18.92
C GLY A 75 -16.58 9.35 -20.01
N ALA A 76 -15.54 8.58 -19.71
CA ALA A 76 -14.80 7.81 -20.71
C ALA A 76 -15.70 6.78 -21.42
N ALA A 77 -15.78 6.85 -22.75
CA ALA A 77 -16.34 5.76 -23.53
C ALA A 77 -15.45 4.51 -23.42
N GLY A 78 -16.06 3.33 -23.41
CA GLY A 78 -15.31 2.09 -23.29
C GLY A 78 -16.11 0.85 -23.69
N GLU A 79 -15.41 -0.26 -23.81
CA GLU A 79 -15.97 -1.58 -24.11
C GLU A 79 -16.23 -2.33 -22.80
N THR A 80 -17.43 -2.87 -22.61
CA THR A 80 -17.71 -3.73 -21.45
C THR A 80 -16.93 -5.03 -21.57
N VAL A 81 -16.00 -5.27 -20.65
CA VAL A 81 -15.23 -6.52 -20.58
C VAL A 81 -16.08 -7.63 -19.96
N GLY A 82 -16.84 -7.32 -18.91
CA GLY A 82 -17.74 -8.26 -18.25
C GLY A 82 -17.93 -8.00 -16.76
N PRO A 83 -18.64 -8.89 -16.06
CA PRO A 83 -18.88 -8.77 -14.62
C PRO A 83 -17.58 -8.86 -13.83
N LEU A 84 -17.43 -8.03 -12.79
CA LEU A 84 -16.26 -8.01 -11.92
C LEU A 84 -16.01 -9.37 -11.26
N ASP A 85 -17.06 -10.04 -10.76
CA ASP A 85 -16.95 -11.36 -10.13
C ASP A 85 -16.29 -12.40 -11.04
N VAL A 86 -16.57 -12.32 -12.34
CA VAL A 86 -16.04 -13.26 -13.33
C VAL A 86 -14.52 -13.07 -13.53
N VAL A 87 -14.06 -11.82 -13.56
CA VAL A 87 -12.63 -11.48 -13.66
C VAL A 87 -11.90 -11.73 -12.35
N LEU A 88 -12.55 -11.44 -11.22
CA LEU A 88 -12.03 -11.66 -9.89
C LEU A 88 -11.80 -13.16 -9.61
N ALA A 89 -12.78 -14.00 -9.95
CA ALA A 89 -12.66 -15.46 -9.84
C ALA A 89 -11.53 -16.05 -10.70
N ASN A 90 -11.17 -15.39 -11.81
CA ASN A 90 -10.05 -15.79 -12.67
C ASN A 90 -8.70 -15.19 -12.23
N THR A 91 -8.67 -14.34 -11.19
CA THR A 91 -7.44 -13.64 -10.80
C THR A 91 -6.40 -14.50 -10.07
N PRO A 92 -6.77 -15.39 -9.11
CA PRO A 92 -5.79 -16.21 -8.40
C PRO A 92 -4.92 -17.07 -9.34
N PRO A 93 -3.58 -17.01 -9.26
CA PRO A 93 -2.69 -17.72 -10.20
C PRO A 93 -2.93 -19.22 -10.29
N ASP A 94 -3.18 -19.92 -9.17
CA ASP A 94 -3.33 -21.38 -9.15
C ASP A 94 -4.52 -21.91 -9.95
N SER A 95 -5.58 -21.11 -10.11
CA SER A 95 -6.83 -21.49 -10.76
C SER A 95 -7.14 -20.66 -12.00
N ARG A 96 -6.20 -19.81 -12.43
CA ARG A 96 -6.38 -18.88 -13.55
C ARG A 96 -6.44 -19.63 -14.88
N ASP A 97 -7.48 -19.34 -15.66
CA ASP A 97 -7.48 -19.63 -17.09
C ASP A 97 -6.72 -18.53 -17.84
N PRO A 98 -5.56 -18.83 -18.47
CA PRO A 98 -4.73 -17.83 -19.13
C PRO A 98 -5.37 -17.23 -20.38
N SER A 99 -6.48 -17.80 -20.87
CA SER A 99 -7.23 -17.25 -22.00
C SER A 99 -8.27 -16.21 -21.60
N ARG A 100 -8.49 -15.99 -20.30
CA ARG A 100 -9.50 -15.08 -19.75
C ARG A 100 -8.85 -13.91 -19.00
N PRO A 101 -9.49 -12.74 -18.91
CA PRO A 101 -8.93 -11.60 -18.19
C PRO A 101 -8.73 -11.83 -16.68
N TRP A 102 -7.80 -11.10 -16.06
CA TRP A 102 -7.58 -11.05 -14.62
C TRP A 102 -7.19 -9.65 -14.13
N LEU A 103 -7.39 -9.37 -12.84
CA LEU A 103 -7.01 -8.08 -12.24
C LEU A 103 -5.49 -7.92 -12.10
N LEU A 104 -5.02 -6.69 -12.26
CA LEU A 104 -3.66 -6.24 -11.96
C LEU A 104 -3.70 -5.17 -10.86
N ALA A 105 -2.53 -4.75 -10.36
CA ALA A 105 -2.45 -3.55 -9.50
C ALA A 105 -3.03 -2.33 -10.25
N PRO A 106 -3.78 -1.43 -9.57
CA PRO A 106 -4.53 -0.35 -10.21
C PRO A 106 -3.66 0.87 -10.55
N ILE A 107 -2.36 0.66 -10.79
CA ILE A 107 -1.34 1.68 -11.08
C ILE A 107 -0.42 1.15 -12.18
N ASP A 108 0.33 1.99 -12.88
CA ASP A 108 1.29 1.56 -13.91
C ASP A 108 2.62 2.30 -13.89
N LEU A 109 2.68 3.51 -14.44
CA LEU A 109 3.93 4.25 -14.69
C LEU A 109 4.38 5.08 -13.49
N GLN A 110 3.50 5.28 -12.50
CA GLN A 110 3.80 6.03 -11.30
C GLN A 110 4.99 5.42 -10.54
N ALA A 111 5.87 6.26 -10.02
CA ALA A 111 6.90 5.82 -9.09
C ALA A 111 6.24 5.36 -7.77
N VAL A 112 6.62 4.19 -7.24
CA VAL A 112 6.04 3.67 -6.00
C VAL A 112 6.96 3.99 -4.82
N LYS A 113 6.48 4.87 -3.95
CA LYS A 113 7.19 5.44 -2.81
C LYS A 113 6.45 5.12 -1.52
N ALA A 114 7.15 5.22 -0.42
CA ALA A 114 6.59 5.01 0.90
C ALA A 114 7.21 5.96 1.92
N ALA A 115 6.37 6.37 2.87
CA ALA A 115 6.75 7.13 4.04
C ALA A 115 6.81 6.21 5.25
N GLY A 116 7.99 6.12 5.87
CA GLY A 116 8.17 5.35 7.09
C GLY A 116 8.08 6.22 8.34
N VAL A 117 7.89 5.58 9.50
CA VAL A 117 7.99 6.23 10.82
C VAL A 117 7.01 7.42 10.96
N THR A 118 5.85 7.31 10.32
CA THR A 118 4.82 8.35 10.27
C THR A 118 3.87 8.31 11.47
N PHE A 119 4.12 7.43 12.43
CA PHE A 119 3.33 7.31 13.66
C PHE A 119 4.26 7.29 14.86
N ALA A 120 4.00 8.16 15.85
CA ALA A 120 4.87 8.33 17.00
C ALA A 120 5.01 7.04 17.84
N VAL A 121 3.93 6.26 17.96
CA VAL A 121 3.95 4.96 18.66
C VAL A 121 4.85 3.96 17.93
N SER A 122 4.73 3.86 16.60
CA SER A 122 5.57 3.00 15.77
C SER A 122 7.05 3.40 15.84
N MET A 123 7.34 4.71 15.82
CA MET A 123 8.70 5.23 16.02
C MET A 123 9.29 4.78 17.37
N LEU A 124 8.54 4.96 18.46
CA LEU A 124 9.01 4.58 19.78
C LEU A 124 9.34 3.09 19.88
N GLU A 125 8.44 2.25 19.41
CA GLU A 125 8.63 0.80 19.44
C GLU A 125 9.87 0.41 18.63
N ARG A 126 10.12 1.04 17.48
CA ARG A 126 11.36 0.83 16.69
C ARG A 126 12.63 1.27 17.44
N VAL A 127 12.60 2.42 18.14
CA VAL A 127 13.73 2.87 18.97
C VAL A 127 13.99 1.90 20.13
N ILE A 128 12.93 1.38 20.74
CA ILE A 128 13.01 0.40 21.83
C ILE A 128 13.61 -0.92 21.31
N GLU A 129 13.11 -1.44 20.18
CA GLU A 129 13.60 -2.66 19.53
C GLU A 129 15.10 -2.57 19.17
N GLU A 130 15.50 -1.46 18.53
CA GLU A 130 16.90 -1.23 18.11
C GLU A 130 17.87 -1.26 19.31
N ARG A 131 17.47 -0.63 20.42
CA ARG A 131 18.27 -0.55 21.64
C ARG A 131 18.28 -1.84 22.44
N ALA A 132 17.14 -2.51 22.50
CA ALA A 132 16.99 -3.76 23.23
C ALA A 132 17.69 -4.92 22.52
N ARG A 133 17.92 -4.83 21.20
CA ARG A 133 18.49 -5.91 20.37
C ARG A 133 17.75 -7.24 20.56
N GLY A 134 16.43 -7.17 20.67
CA GLY A 134 15.56 -8.32 20.91
C GLY A 134 15.52 -8.86 22.34
N ASN A 135 16.13 -8.18 23.32
CA ASN A 135 16.01 -8.56 24.74
C ASN A 135 14.72 -7.98 25.36
N PRO A 136 13.75 -8.81 25.80
CA PRO A 136 12.47 -8.33 26.32
C PRO A 136 12.60 -7.50 27.62
N ASP A 137 13.49 -7.89 28.53
CA ASP A 137 13.71 -7.19 29.81
C ASP A 137 14.36 -5.82 29.57
N ALA A 138 15.32 -5.77 28.65
CA ALA A 138 15.94 -4.50 28.23
C ALA A 138 14.90 -3.58 27.55
N ALA A 139 14.05 -4.13 26.68
CA ALA A 139 12.98 -3.38 26.03
C ALA A 139 12.00 -2.77 27.04
N ALA A 140 11.59 -3.51 28.08
CA ALA A 140 10.74 -3.01 29.14
C ALA A 140 11.38 -1.85 29.93
N ALA A 141 12.67 -1.98 30.27
CA ALA A 141 13.41 -0.92 30.95
C ALA A 141 13.57 0.34 30.09
N ILE A 142 13.87 0.18 28.79
CA ILE A 142 13.97 1.30 27.83
C ILE A 142 12.61 1.98 27.67
N ARG A 143 11.51 1.21 27.58
CA ARG A 143 10.15 1.77 27.45
C ARG A 143 9.79 2.66 28.65
N LEU A 144 10.14 2.24 29.87
CA LEU A 144 9.95 3.04 31.08
C LEU A 144 10.76 4.35 31.04
N GLU A 145 12.04 4.28 30.66
CA GLU A 145 12.91 5.45 30.60
C GLU A 145 12.48 6.45 29.52
N VAL A 146 12.14 5.95 28.33
CA VAL A 146 11.60 6.78 27.24
C VAL A 146 10.28 7.42 27.65
N GLY A 147 9.37 6.68 28.29
CA GLY A 147 8.11 7.23 28.81
C GLY A 147 8.33 8.37 29.81
N ARG A 148 9.32 8.23 30.71
CA ARG A 148 9.71 9.27 31.68
C ARG A 148 10.25 10.53 31.00
N LEU A 149 11.03 10.37 29.94
CA LEU A 149 11.71 11.46 29.24
C LEU A 149 10.78 12.25 28.33
N VAL A 150 9.82 11.56 27.71
CA VAL A 150 8.98 12.16 26.68
C VAL A 150 7.65 12.68 27.25
N GLY A 151 7.17 12.12 28.36
CA GLY A 151 5.83 12.43 28.90
C GLY A 151 4.70 11.75 28.11
N ASN A 152 3.45 12.09 28.46
CA ASN A 152 2.29 11.28 28.09
C ASN A 152 1.67 11.53 26.70
N ASP A 153 2.16 12.47 25.88
CA ASP A 153 1.46 12.73 24.59
C ASP A 153 2.36 13.05 23.40
N LEU A 154 3.20 12.08 23.04
CA LEU A 154 3.89 12.03 21.75
C LEU A 154 3.00 12.18 20.52
N ARG A 155 1.73 11.81 20.64
CA ARG A 155 0.77 11.89 19.54
C ARG A 155 0.46 13.32 19.15
N GLN A 156 0.61 14.27 20.07
CA GLN A 156 0.40 15.70 19.79
C GLN A 156 1.68 16.40 19.32
N LEU A 157 2.81 15.70 19.32
CA LEU A 157 4.09 16.28 18.94
C LEU A 157 4.18 16.38 17.42
N LYS A 158 4.08 17.61 16.89
CA LYS A 158 4.26 17.86 15.46
C LYS A 158 5.75 17.68 15.09
N PRO A 159 6.11 16.76 14.18
CA PRO A 159 7.49 16.61 13.72
C PRO A 159 8.07 17.92 13.18
N GLY A 160 9.32 18.20 13.50
CA GLY A 160 10.00 19.44 13.13
C GLY A 160 9.61 20.69 13.95
N SER A 161 8.66 20.60 14.89
CA SER A 161 8.32 21.72 15.77
C SER A 161 9.44 22.06 16.75
N ALA A 162 9.39 23.24 17.36
CA ALA A 162 10.36 23.65 18.37
C ALA A 162 10.40 22.67 19.56
N GLU A 163 9.23 22.18 19.98
CA GLU A 163 9.07 21.19 21.04
C GLU A 163 9.68 19.84 20.64
N ALA A 164 9.45 19.41 19.40
CA ALA A 164 10.01 18.15 18.88
C ALA A 164 11.54 18.20 18.80
N MET A 165 12.09 19.33 18.37
CA MET A 165 13.54 19.53 18.30
C MET A 165 14.18 19.66 19.68
N ALA A 166 13.47 20.25 20.65
CA ALA A 166 13.91 20.27 22.05
C ALA A 166 13.95 18.86 22.64
N LEU A 167 12.88 18.07 22.44
CA LEU A 167 12.85 16.67 22.88
C LEU A 167 13.96 15.84 22.24
N LYS A 168 14.14 15.96 20.92
CA LYS A 168 15.22 15.30 20.19
C LYS A 168 16.59 15.64 20.80
N SER A 169 16.84 16.91 21.10
CA SER A 169 18.09 17.36 21.72
C SER A 169 18.31 16.75 23.10
N VAL A 170 17.27 16.67 23.93
CA VAL A 170 17.32 16.02 25.25
C VAL A 170 17.64 14.53 25.12
N LEU A 171 16.95 13.82 24.23
CA LEU A 171 17.21 12.41 23.98
C LEU A 171 18.66 12.22 23.56
N VAL A 172 19.12 12.94 22.53
CA VAL A 172 20.52 12.84 22.04
C VAL A 172 21.54 13.10 23.15
N ALA A 173 21.33 14.13 23.98
CA ALA A 173 22.22 14.44 25.10
C ALA A 173 22.32 13.32 26.15
N GLN A 174 21.30 12.46 26.25
CA GLN A 174 21.26 11.31 27.15
C GLN A 174 21.79 10.01 26.50
N GLY A 175 22.44 10.12 25.34
CA GLY A 175 22.81 8.94 24.54
C GLY A 175 21.60 8.26 23.89
N ALA A 176 20.48 9.00 23.79
CA ALA A 176 19.18 8.72 23.17
C ALA A 176 19.14 8.44 21.66
N TRP A 177 20.22 8.80 20.96
CA TRP A 177 20.17 8.93 19.50
C TRP A 177 19.78 7.61 18.81
N SER A 178 18.95 7.75 17.77
CA SER A 178 18.53 6.71 16.84
C SER A 178 18.13 7.41 15.54
N GLN A 179 18.38 6.77 14.40
CA GLN A 179 17.94 7.24 13.09
C GLN A 179 16.43 7.48 13.02
N TYR A 180 15.63 6.71 13.78
CA TYR A 180 14.18 6.88 13.82
C TYR A 180 13.76 8.21 14.47
N LEU A 181 14.59 8.81 15.34
CA LEU A 181 14.32 10.14 15.90
C LEU A 181 14.54 11.25 14.87
N GLU A 182 15.49 11.05 13.94
CA GLU A 182 15.75 12.01 12.85
C GLU A 182 14.50 12.17 11.98
N VAL A 183 13.84 11.05 11.67
CA VAL A 183 12.72 11.03 10.74
C VAL A 183 11.35 10.95 11.39
N GLY A 184 11.22 10.56 12.67
CA GLY A 184 9.91 10.47 13.33
C GLY A 184 9.46 11.75 14.02
N ILE A 185 10.41 12.51 14.60
CA ILE A 185 10.15 13.80 15.25
C ILE A 185 10.96 14.96 14.65
N GLY A 186 11.97 14.68 13.82
CA GLY A 186 12.69 15.71 13.10
C GLY A 186 11.90 16.32 11.94
N PRO A 187 12.47 17.33 11.27
CA PRO A 187 11.78 18.06 10.20
C PRO A 187 11.60 17.21 8.94
N ASP A 188 12.51 16.28 8.68
CA ASP A 188 12.53 15.50 7.44
C ASP A 188 11.73 14.20 7.60
N ALA A 189 10.86 13.91 6.64
CA ALA A 189 10.18 12.62 6.57
C ALA A 189 11.12 11.54 5.99
N GLU A 190 10.98 10.31 6.47
CA GLU A 190 11.57 9.17 5.77
C GLU A 190 10.77 8.90 4.50
N ILE A 191 11.41 9.02 3.33
CA ILE A 191 10.83 8.66 2.03
C ILE A 191 11.75 7.64 1.36
N PHE A 192 11.20 6.50 0.96
CA PHE A 192 11.94 5.45 0.26
C PHE A 192 11.21 4.94 -0.98
N THR A 193 11.95 4.30 -1.90
CA THR A 193 11.38 3.59 -3.05
C THR A 193 10.93 2.21 -2.60
N LYS A 194 9.63 1.92 -2.73
CA LYS A 194 9.06 0.63 -2.37
C LYS A 194 9.16 -0.39 -3.50
N ALA A 195 8.83 0.04 -4.71
CA ALA A 195 8.73 -0.83 -5.87
C ALA A 195 8.98 -0.08 -7.17
N GLN A 196 9.31 -0.82 -8.22
CA GLN A 196 9.42 -0.27 -9.57
C GLN A 196 8.02 -0.07 -10.18
N PRO A 197 7.86 0.88 -11.11
CA PRO A 197 6.68 0.95 -11.94
C PRO A 197 6.36 -0.42 -12.57
N LEU A 198 5.08 -0.78 -12.62
CA LEU A 198 4.56 -2.07 -13.09
C LEU A 198 4.98 -3.32 -12.29
N SER A 199 5.69 -3.21 -11.16
CA SER A 199 6.13 -4.39 -10.38
C SER A 199 5.22 -4.76 -9.20
N SER A 200 4.26 -3.91 -8.82
CA SER A 200 3.28 -4.20 -7.77
C SER A 200 2.27 -5.25 -8.22
N VAL A 201 1.82 -6.09 -7.27
CA VAL A 201 0.76 -7.07 -7.49
C VAL A 201 -0.61 -6.52 -7.05
N GLY A 202 -1.67 -6.97 -7.72
CA GLY A 202 -3.05 -6.56 -7.45
C GLY A 202 -3.76 -7.44 -6.43
N CYS A 203 -5.01 -7.08 -6.14
CA CYS A 203 -5.90 -7.87 -5.29
C CYS A 203 -6.20 -9.24 -5.93
N GLY A 204 -6.13 -10.31 -5.13
CA GLY A 204 -6.30 -11.70 -5.56
C GLY A 204 -5.02 -12.37 -6.06
N GLN A 205 -3.94 -11.61 -6.24
CA GLN A 205 -2.63 -12.16 -6.61
C GLN A 205 -1.81 -12.55 -5.36
N GLU A 206 -0.71 -13.25 -5.60
CA GLU A 206 0.24 -13.64 -4.55
C GLU A 206 1.18 -12.49 -4.21
N ALA A 207 1.47 -12.30 -2.91
CA ALA A 207 2.45 -11.35 -2.41
C ALA A 207 3.68 -12.11 -1.87
N GLY A 208 4.87 -11.57 -2.15
CA GLY A 208 6.14 -12.26 -2.03
C GLY A 208 6.88 -11.99 -0.71
N LEU A 209 7.38 -13.07 -0.12
CA LEU A 209 8.28 -13.10 1.03
C LEU A 209 9.66 -13.57 0.56
N HIS A 210 10.71 -12.81 0.87
CA HIS A 210 12.07 -13.26 0.54
C HIS A 210 12.40 -14.52 1.35
N PRO A 211 12.84 -15.63 0.73
CA PRO A 211 13.04 -16.93 1.40
C PRO A 211 14.10 -16.91 2.50
N GLY A 212 15.05 -15.97 2.42
CA GLY A 212 16.05 -15.74 3.47
C GLY A 212 15.57 -14.93 4.67
N SER A 213 14.34 -14.41 4.68
CA SER A 213 13.78 -13.70 5.83
C SER A 213 13.07 -14.67 6.76
N GLN A 214 13.35 -14.56 8.06
CA GLN A 214 12.74 -15.37 9.11
C GLN A 214 11.71 -14.57 9.94
N TRP A 215 11.75 -13.24 9.84
CA TRP A 215 10.81 -12.36 10.52
C TRP A 215 10.32 -11.26 9.56
N ASN A 216 9.05 -11.36 9.17
CA ASN A 216 8.44 -10.46 8.20
C ASN A 216 6.94 -10.28 8.46
N ASN A 217 6.45 -9.09 8.17
CA ASN A 217 5.11 -8.65 8.53
C ASN A 217 4.41 -7.97 7.32
N PRO A 218 3.07 -7.98 7.28
CA PRO A 218 2.36 -7.08 6.39
C PRO A 218 2.39 -5.67 7.01
N GLU A 219 2.48 -4.65 6.19
CA GLU A 219 2.28 -3.26 6.62
C GLU A 219 1.04 -2.72 5.89
N PRO A 220 -0.14 -2.75 6.56
CA PRO A 220 -1.40 -2.34 5.98
C PRO A 220 -1.52 -0.82 5.96
N GLU A 221 -1.69 -0.25 4.76
CA GLU A 221 -1.58 1.19 4.56
C GLU A 221 -2.61 1.73 3.58
N VAL A 222 -2.87 3.03 3.68
CA VAL A 222 -3.40 3.81 2.56
C VAL A 222 -2.23 4.29 1.73
N ALA A 223 -2.36 4.17 0.41
CA ALA A 223 -1.44 4.75 -0.56
C ALA A 223 -2.15 5.85 -1.34
N LEU A 224 -1.59 7.06 -1.33
CA LEU A 224 -2.05 8.19 -2.13
C LEU A 224 -1.58 8.05 -3.57
N VAL A 225 -2.40 8.55 -4.51
CA VAL A 225 -2.00 8.69 -5.92
C VAL A 225 -1.84 10.17 -6.22
N VAL A 226 -0.65 10.53 -6.71
CA VAL A 226 -0.23 11.91 -6.92
C VAL A 226 0.14 12.08 -8.40
N ALA A 227 -0.51 13.04 -9.06
CA ALA A 227 -0.21 13.41 -10.45
C ALA A 227 1.16 14.10 -10.55
N SER A 228 1.68 14.22 -11.78
CA SER A 228 3.00 14.81 -12.05
C SER A 228 3.14 16.27 -11.60
N ASP A 229 2.01 16.97 -11.48
CA ASP A 229 1.90 18.35 -11.01
C ASP A 229 1.67 18.47 -9.49
N GLN A 230 1.89 17.40 -8.73
CA GLN A 230 1.74 17.29 -7.27
C GLN A 230 0.29 17.29 -6.75
N ARG A 231 -0.72 17.31 -7.63
CA ARG A 231 -2.11 17.11 -7.16
C ARG A 231 -2.29 15.70 -6.63
N ILE A 232 -2.83 15.58 -5.43
CA ILE A 232 -3.30 14.30 -4.89
C ILE A 232 -4.67 14.03 -5.50
N VAL A 233 -4.77 12.99 -6.33
CA VAL A 233 -5.96 12.74 -7.18
C VAL A 233 -6.77 11.54 -6.73
N GLY A 234 -6.29 10.76 -5.76
CA GLY A 234 -7.00 9.59 -5.25
C GLY A 234 -6.21 8.81 -4.23
N ALA A 235 -6.76 7.66 -3.83
CA ALA A 235 -6.12 6.73 -2.92
C ALA A 235 -6.51 5.28 -3.22
N THR A 236 -5.70 4.35 -2.71
CA THR A 236 -5.95 2.90 -2.72
C THR A 236 -5.43 2.29 -1.41
N LEU A 237 -5.76 1.03 -1.11
CA LEU A 237 -5.07 0.29 -0.06
C LEU A 237 -3.78 -0.31 -0.60
N GLY A 238 -2.83 -0.54 0.30
CA GLY A 238 -1.57 -1.20 -0.01
C GLY A 238 -1.07 -2.09 1.11
N ASN A 239 -0.28 -3.09 0.72
CA ASN A 239 0.55 -3.89 1.62
C ASN A 239 2.02 -3.62 1.31
N ASP A 240 2.69 -2.90 2.20
CA ASP A 240 4.14 -2.75 2.17
C ASP A 240 4.80 -3.92 2.91
N VAL A 241 4.89 -5.09 2.26
CA VAL A 241 5.50 -6.27 2.87
C VAL A 241 6.92 -5.94 3.32
N ASN A 242 7.21 -6.18 4.59
CA ASN A 242 8.45 -5.77 5.21
C ASN A 242 9.19 -6.96 5.84
N LEU A 243 10.48 -7.08 5.52
CA LEU A 243 11.38 -8.08 6.08
C LEU A 243 12.12 -7.49 7.29
N ARG A 244 11.47 -7.59 8.47
CA ARG A 244 11.89 -6.95 9.72
C ARG A 244 13.26 -7.42 10.19
N ASP A 245 13.60 -8.69 9.96
CA ASP A 245 14.94 -9.19 10.26
C ASP A 245 16.04 -8.56 9.41
N PHE A 246 15.77 -8.17 8.16
CA PHE A 246 16.73 -7.45 7.32
C PHE A 246 16.82 -5.97 7.69
N GLU A 247 15.67 -5.30 7.85
CA GLU A 247 15.60 -3.89 8.26
C GLU A 247 16.27 -3.66 9.62
N GLY A 248 15.94 -4.49 10.62
CA GLY A 248 16.44 -4.36 11.99
C GLY A 248 17.95 -4.57 12.15
N ARG A 249 18.63 -5.14 11.14
CA ARG A 249 20.10 -5.30 11.15
C ARG A 249 20.82 -4.01 10.77
N SER A 250 20.26 -3.23 9.85
CA SER A 250 20.85 -1.99 9.36
C SER A 250 19.88 -1.27 8.43
N ALA A 251 19.74 0.05 8.56
CA ALA A 251 19.01 0.86 7.59
C ALA A 251 19.60 0.79 6.17
N LEU A 252 20.88 0.43 6.02
CA LEU A 252 21.49 0.22 4.69
C LEU A 252 20.93 -1.01 3.96
N LEU A 253 20.17 -1.86 4.66
CA LEU A 253 19.49 -3.03 4.09
C LEU A 253 18.03 -2.75 3.73
N LEU A 254 17.54 -1.52 3.85
CA LEU A 254 16.13 -1.18 3.59
C LEU A 254 15.69 -1.59 2.18
N GLY A 255 16.52 -1.37 1.16
CA GLY A 255 16.23 -1.84 -0.20
C GLY A 255 16.02 -3.35 -0.27
N LYS A 256 16.85 -4.14 0.42
CA LYS A 256 16.67 -5.60 0.52
C LYS A 256 15.41 -5.97 1.31
N ALA A 257 15.05 -5.18 2.32
CA ALA A 257 13.88 -5.42 3.15
C ALA A 257 12.55 -5.10 2.44
N LYS A 258 12.57 -4.17 1.48
CA LYS A 258 11.35 -3.58 0.90
C LYS A 258 11.15 -3.91 -0.58
N ASP A 259 12.19 -3.95 -1.40
CA ASP A 259 12.13 -4.07 -2.87
C ASP A 259 12.50 -5.49 -3.33
N ASN A 260 11.53 -6.41 -3.26
CA ASN A 260 11.65 -7.79 -3.73
C ASN A 260 10.51 -8.09 -4.70
N ALA A 261 10.62 -9.18 -5.47
CA ALA A 261 9.51 -9.61 -6.34
C ALA A 261 8.22 -9.79 -5.52
N ALA A 262 7.13 -9.17 -5.99
CA ALA A 262 5.82 -9.20 -5.36
C ALA A 262 5.75 -8.70 -3.90
N SER A 263 6.74 -7.93 -3.40
CA SER A 263 6.71 -7.38 -2.02
C SER A 263 5.79 -6.16 -1.85
N CYS A 264 5.23 -5.64 -2.93
CA CYS A 264 4.32 -4.50 -2.94
C CYS A 264 2.99 -4.94 -3.52
N ALA A 265 1.92 -4.87 -2.73
CA ALA A 265 0.56 -5.06 -3.22
C ALA A 265 -0.25 -3.77 -3.12
N LEU A 266 -1.08 -3.49 -4.12
CA LEU A 266 -1.96 -2.32 -4.19
C LEU A 266 -3.33 -2.71 -4.74
N GLY A 267 -4.39 -2.18 -4.14
CA GLY A 267 -5.75 -2.41 -4.64
C GLY A 267 -6.85 -2.21 -3.58
N PRO A 268 -8.05 -2.75 -3.84
CA PRO A 268 -8.44 -3.49 -5.04
C PRO A 268 -8.58 -2.59 -6.27
N PHE A 269 -8.95 -1.33 -6.06
CA PHE A 269 -9.08 -0.30 -7.07
C PHE A 269 -8.50 1.01 -6.55
N LEU A 270 -8.09 1.87 -7.48
CA LEU A 270 -7.80 3.26 -7.21
C LEU A 270 -9.12 4.02 -7.15
N ARG A 271 -9.43 4.63 -5.99
CA ARG A 271 -10.59 5.52 -5.83
C ARG A 271 -10.14 6.96 -6.04
N LEU A 272 -10.59 7.56 -7.14
CA LEU A 272 -10.31 8.95 -7.46
C LEU A 272 -11.08 9.88 -6.53
N PHE A 273 -10.52 11.06 -6.27
CA PHE A 273 -11.20 12.08 -5.49
C PHE A 273 -12.32 12.74 -6.29
N ASP A 274 -13.47 12.87 -5.63
CA ASP A 274 -14.69 13.48 -6.12
C ASP A 274 -15.41 14.18 -4.94
N ASP A 275 -16.65 14.66 -5.16
CA ASP A 275 -17.43 15.33 -4.10
C ASP A 275 -17.71 14.42 -2.88
N GLY A 276 -17.74 13.10 -3.06
CA GLY A 276 -18.05 12.11 -2.03
C GLY A 276 -16.81 11.49 -1.35
N PHE A 277 -15.63 11.62 -1.95
CA PHE A 277 -14.39 11.08 -1.41
C PHE A 277 -13.22 12.03 -1.69
N THR A 278 -12.61 12.53 -0.62
CA THR A 278 -11.58 13.57 -0.68
C THR A 278 -10.40 13.22 0.23
N LEU A 279 -9.33 14.01 0.20
CA LEU A 279 -8.20 13.85 1.13
C LEU A 279 -8.64 13.90 2.60
N ASP A 280 -9.67 14.68 2.93
CA ASP A 280 -10.23 14.73 4.28
C ASP A 280 -10.88 13.40 4.71
N HIS A 281 -11.47 12.67 3.76
CA HIS A 281 -11.95 11.32 4.02
C HIS A 281 -10.77 10.38 4.29
N VAL A 282 -9.68 10.50 3.53
CA VAL A 282 -8.44 9.74 3.77
C VAL A 282 -7.85 10.01 5.15
N ARG A 283 -7.76 11.27 5.58
CA ARG A 283 -7.29 11.65 6.94
C ARG A 283 -8.08 10.98 8.08
N ARG A 284 -9.35 10.64 7.83
CA ARG A 284 -10.25 9.98 8.79
C ARG A 284 -10.37 8.48 8.59
N THR A 285 -9.70 7.92 7.59
CA THR A 285 -9.79 6.50 7.26
C THR A 285 -9.24 5.64 8.39
N VAL A 286 -9.94 4.56 8.70
CA VAL A 286 -9.39 3.45 9.49
C VAL A 286 -9.07 2.30 8.55
N VAL A 287 -7.83 1.81 8.62
CA VAL A 287 -7.39 0.61 7.92
C VAL A 287 -7.44 -0.57 8.90
N SER A 288 -8.15 -1.63 8.55
CA SER A 288 -8.14 -2.89 9.29
C SER A 288 -7.33 -3.95 8.56
N LEU A 289 -6.63 -4.79 9.30
CA LEU A 289 -5.89 -5.95 8.80
C LEU A 289 -6.46 -7.21 9.43
N GLU A 290 -6.59 -8.25 8.62
CA GLU A 290 -6.80 -9.62 9.06
C GLU A 290 -5.77 -10.53 8.38
N VAL A 291 -5.12 -11.39 9.16
CA VAL A 291 -4.29 -12.49 8.64
C VAL A 291 -4.88 -13.80 9.10
N THR A 292 -5.11 -14.72 8.16
CA THR A 292 -5.53 -16.09 8.46
C THR A 292 -4.52 -17.07 7.88
N GLY A 293 -3.99 -17.95 8.74
CA GLY A 293 -3.10 -19.03 8.33
C GLY A 293 -3.83 -20.36 8.13
N GLU A 294 -3.27 -21.22 7.28
CA GLU A 294 -3.76 -22.60 7.09
C GLU A 294 -3.61 -23.46 8.36
N ASP A 295 -2.74 -23.03 9.28
CA ASP A 295 -2.54 -23.61 10.61
C ASP A 295 -3.60 -23.18 11.65
N GLY A 296 -4.66 -22.50 11.21
CA GLY A 296 -5.71 -21.99 12.08
C GLY A 296 -5.35 -20.69 12.81
N PHE A 297 -4.16 -20.13 12.55
CA PHE A 297 -3.74 -18.85 13.10
C PHE A 297 -4.63 -17.71 12.61
N ARG A 298 -4.95 -16.77 13.51
CA ARG A 298 -5.70 -15.55 13.19
C ARG A 298 -5.08 -14.36 13.90
N LEU A 299 -4.89 -13.29 13.14
CA LEU A 299 -4.43 -12.00 13.64
C LEU A 299 -5.34 -10.92 13.07
N SER A 300 -5.66 -9.93 13.87
CA SER A 300 -6.42 -8.76 13.43
C SER A 300 -5.85 -7.49 14.03
N GLY A 301 -5.82 -6.41 13.27
CA GLY A 301 -5.35 -5.11 13.73
C GLY A 301 -6.09 -3.97 13.07
N THR A 302 -5.96 -2.77 13.64
CA THR A 302 -6.48 -1.54 13.05
C THR A 302 -5.46 -0.41 13.14
N SER A 303 -5.45 0.46 12.13
CA SER A 303 -4.59 1.63 12.02
C SER A 303 -5.43 2.82 11.57
N PRO A 304 -5.99 3.60 12.50
CA PRO A 304 -6.62 4.89 12.18
C PRO A 304 -5.57 5.89 11.66
N LEU A 305 -5.82 6.47 10.48
CA LEU A 305 -4.95 7.51 9.92
C LEU A 305 -4.97 8.80 10.72
N SER A 306 -5.98 9.03 11.56
CA SER A 306 -6.03 10.20 12.45
C SER A 306 -4.90 10.25 13.48
N GLU A 307 -4.16 9.16 13.67
CA GLU A 307 -3.00 9.07 14.57
C GLU A 307 -1.65 9.33 13.88
N ILE A 308 -1.67 9.62 12.57
CA ILE A 308 -0.47 9.92 11.80
C ILE A 308 0.16 11.22 12.31
N SER A 309 1.49 11.25 12.48
CA SER A 309 2.21 12.41 13.03
C SER A 309 2.46 13.50 11.99
N ARG A 310 2.41 13.16 10.69
CA ARG A 310 2.53 14.11 9.57
C ARG A 310 1.29 14.06 8.72
N ASP A 311 0.80 15.23 8.32
CA ASP A 311 -0.35 15.28 7.41
C ASP A 311 0.01 14.56 6.08
N PRO A 312 -0.93 13.83 5.47
CA PRO A 312 -0.67 13.19 4.19
C PRO A 312 -0.21 14.16 3.09
N ALA A 313 -0.63 15.43 3.11
CA ALA A 313 -0.13 16.43 2.16
C ALA A 313 1.34 16.81 2.44
N ASP A 314 1.73 16.96 3.71
CA ASP A 314 3.12 17.24 4.11
C ASP A 314 4.06 16.11 3.64
N LEU A 315 3.59 14.85 3.66
CA LEU A 315 4.35 13.70 3.15
C LEU A 315 4.54 13.73 1.63
N VAL A 316 3.53 14.22 0.89
CA VAL A 316 3.64 14.42 -0.56
C VAL A 316 4.65 15.53 -0.87
N GLU A 317 4.62 16.64 -0.12
CA GLU A 317 5.60 17.74 -0.26
C GLU A 317 7.03 17.27 0.07
N ALA A 318 7.20 16.38 1.04
CA ALA A 318 8.50 15.79 1.36
C ALA A 318 9.02 14.84 0.27
N MET A 319 8.11 14.18 -0.48
CA MET A 319 8.45 13.24 -1.54
C MET A 319 8.77 13.93 -2.88
N MET A 320 7.98 14.93 -3.26
CA MET A 320 8.07 15.61 -4.55
C MET A 320 7.77 17.10 -4.43
N GLY A 321 8.48 17.92 -5.21
CA GLY A 321 8.50 19.36 -5.03
C GLY A 321 9.46 20.07 -5.98
N GLY A 322 9.95 21.24 -5.57
CA GLY A 322 10.96 21.99 -6.33
C GLY A 322 12.31 21.27 -6.45
N THR A 323 12.62 20.34 -5.53
CA THR A 323 13.91 19.65 -5.43
C THR A 323 13.91 18.24 -6.03
N HIS A 324 12.75 17.65 -6.28
CA HIS A 324 12.61 16.35 -6.94
C HIS A 324 11.27 16.22 -7.66
N GLN A 325 11.26 15.63 -8.86
CA GLN A 325 10.08 15.53 -9.72
C GLN A 325 9.83 14.08 -10.16
N TYR A 326 8.55 13.71 -10.27
CA TYR A 326 8.09 12.48 -10.89
C TYR A 326 7.19 12.80 -12.09
N PRO A 327 7.71 12.77 -13.33
CA PRO A 327 6.97 13.22 -14.52
C PRO A 327 5.76 12.34 -14.89
N ASP A 328 5.71 11.14 -14.33
CA ASP A 328 4.61 10.18 -14.47
C ASP A 328 3.77 10.04 -13.19
N GLY A 329 3.93 10.98 -12.27
CA GLY A 329 3.31 10.94 -10.95
C GLY A 329 3.94 9.89 -10.02
N ALA A 330 3.35 9.75 -8.85
CA ALA A 330 3.81 8.84 -7.82
C ALA A 330 2.65 8.24 -7.04
N VAL A 331 2.92 7.09 -6.43
CA VAL A 331 2.07 6.47 -5.42
C VAL A 331 2.82 6.50 -4.11
N LEU A 332 2.22 7.05 -3.05
CA LEU A 332 2.85 7.24 -1.75
C LEU A 332 2.09 6.48 -0.66
N PHE A 333 2.70 5.39 -0.20
CA PHE A 333 2.35 4.68 1.03
C PHE A 333 2.56 5.61 2.24
N LEU A 334 1.55 5.73 3.12
CA LEU A 334 1.54 6.71 4.23
C LEU A 334 2.12 6.17 5.54
N GLY A 335 2.54 4.91 5.58
CA GLY A 335 2.96 4.21 6.78
C GLY A 335 1.81 3.57 7.54
N THR A 336 2.16 2.71 8.50
CA THR A 336 1.21 2.00 9.36
C THR A 336 1.58 2.10 10.84
N MET A 337 0.57 2.09 11.72
CA MET A 337 0.77 1.81 13.14
C MET A 337 0.91 0.34 13.46
N PHE A 338 0.56 -0.53 12.51
CA PHE A 338 0.47 -1.95 12.77
C PHE A 338 1.86 -2.55 13.04
N ALA A 339 2.08 -2.96 14.28
CA ALA A 339 3.26 -3.69 14.73
C ALA A 339 2.77 -4.94 15.49
N PRO A 340 2.65 -6.10 14.83
CA PRO A 340 2.07 -7.27 15.45
C PRO A 340 3.00 -7.81 16.54
N VAL A 341 2.45 -7.96 17.74
CA VAL A 341 3.16 -8.48 18.93
C VAL A 341 2.70 -9.88 19.29
N GLU A 342 1.64 -10.37 18.64
CA GLU A 342 1.08 -11.69 18.85
C GLU A 342 2.06 -12.76 18.37
N ASP A 343 2.42 -13.66 19.29
CA ASP A 343 3.29 -14.78 18.98
C ASP A 343 2.65 -15.73 17.98
N ARG A 344 3.41 -16.10 16.95
CA ARG A 344 3.07 -17.21 16.07
C ARG A 344 4.15 -18.28 16.12
N GLY A 345 3.84 -19.39 16.78
CA GLY A 345 4.77 -20.51 16.97
C GLY A 345 5.23 -20.59 18.43
N ALA A 346 6.34 -19.92 18.76
CA ALA A 346 6.90 -19.95 20.11
C ALA A 346 6.63 -18.64 20.88
N PRO A 347 6.42 -18.69 22.22
CA PRO A 347 6.25 -17.50 23.03
C PRO A 347 7.43 -16.52 22.94
N GLY A 348 7.12 -15.23 22.84
CA GLY A 348 8.07 -14.11 22.77
C GLY A 348 8.81 -13.95 21.43
N GLN A 349 8.36 -14.59 20.34
CA GLN A 349 8.96 -14.46 19.00
C GLN A 349 8.19 -13.48 18.10
N GLY A 350 7.01 -13.02 18.52
CA GLY A 350 6.15 -12.15 17.74
C GLY A 350 5.54 -12.85 16.52
N PHE A 351 4.93 -12.04 15.66
CA PHE A 351 4.34 -12.52 14.43
C PHE A 351 5.38 -12.61 13.31
N THR A 352 5.25 -13.64 12.48
CA THR A 352 5.88 -13.73 11.16
C THR A 352 4.94 -14.47 10.22
N HIS A 353 4.98 -14.16 8.93
CA HIS A 353 4.17 -14.92 7.98
C HIS A 353 4.60 -16.38 7.86
N LYS A 354 3.63 -17.22 7.54
CA LYS A 354 3.87 -18.52 6.91
C LYS A 354 3.37 -18.48 5.48
N VAL A 355 4.00 -19.27 4.61
CA VAL A 355 3.49 -19.48 3.24
C VAL A 355 2.05 -19.96 3.30
N GLY A 356 1.18 -19.41 2.44
CA GLY A 356 -0.26 -19.72 2.43
C GLY A 356 -1.11 -18.74 3.25
N ASP A 357 -0.50 -17.88 4.07
CA ASP A 357 -1.25 -16.84 4.80
C ASP A 357 -2.10 -16.00 3.86
N ARG A 358 -3.38 -15.84 4.22
CA ARG A 358 -4.27 -14.90 3.55
C ARG A 358 -4.28 -13.59 4.33
N VAL A 359 -3.88 -12.52 3.66
CA VAL A 359 -3.87 -11.15 4.18
C VAL A 359 -5.03 -10.39 3.58
N VAL A 360 -5.86 -9.78 4.44
CA VAL A 360 -6.96 -8.90 4.05
C VAL A 360 -6.75 -7.55 4.70
N ILE A 361 -6.57 -6.52 3.87
CA ILE A 361 -6.48 -5.12 4.29
C ILE A 361 -7.75 -4.44 3.82
N ARG A 362 -8.45 -3.76 4.73
CA ARG A 362 -9.78 -3.21 4.44
C ARG A 362 -9.92 -1.79 4.98
N SER A 363 -10.68 -0.99 4.26
CA SER A 363 -11.24 0.27 4.72
C SER A 363 -12.65 0.45 4.15
N PRO A 364 -13.62 0.97 4.91
CA PRO A 364 -14.97 1.23 4.42
C PRO A 364 -15.02 1.99 3.08
N SER A 365 -14.17 3.01 2.92
CA SER A 365 -14.17 3.89 1.74
C SER A 365 -13.32 3.37 0.57
N LEU A 366 -12.40 2.44 0.80
CA LEU A 366 -11.47 1.94 -0.22
C LEU A 366 -11.70 0.46 -0.59
N GLY A 367 -12.55 -0.25 0.15
CA GLY A 367 -12.84 -1.66 -0.10
C GLY A 367 -11.85 -2.60 0.61
N ALA A 368 -11.48 -3.70 -0.04
CA ALA A 368 -10.54 -4.68 0.53
C ALA A 368 -9.50 -5.20 -0.46
N LEU A 369 -8.23 -5.07 -0.09
CA LEU A 369 -7.08 -5.69 -0.73
C LEU A 369 -6.83 -7.06 -0.10
N VAL A 370 -6.86 -8.10 -0.92
CA VAL A 370 -6.67 -9.50 -0.50
C VAL A 370 -5.48 -10.08 -1.24
N ASN A 371 -4.52 -10.64 -0.52
CA ASN A 371 -3.39 -11.34 -1.10
C ASN A 371 -3.10 -12.62 -0.34
N ARG A 372 -2.47 -13.59 -1.02
CA ARG A 372 -1.93 -14.80 -0.39
C ARG A 372 -0.41 -14.72 -0.37
N MET A 373 0.19 -15.01 0.77
CA MET A 373 1.64 -14.93 0.94
C MET A 373 2.34 -16.17 0.38
N ARG A 374 3.41 -15.95 -0.39
CA ARG A 374 4.27 -16.98 -0.99
C ARG A 374 5.72 -16.55 -0.91
N HIS A 375 6.66 -17.46 -1.16
CA HIS A 375 8.02 -17.02 -1.39
C HIS A 375 8.11 -16.26 -2.72
N CYS A 376 8.85 -15.16 -2.72
CA CYS A 376 8.92 -14.25 -3.87
C CYS A 376 9.42 -14.93 -5.17
N GLN A 377 10.22 -15.98 -5.05
CA GLN A 377 10.73 -16.77 -6.18
C GLN A 377 9.69 -17.74 -6.77
N ASP A 378 8.62 -18.03 -6.03
CA ASP A 378 7.53 -18.92 -6.43
C ASP A 378 6.30 -18.13 -6.91
N CYS A 379 6.29 -16.81 -6.73
CA CYS A 379 5.29 -15.92 -7.33
C CYS A 379 5.48 -15.83 -8.85
N GLU A 380 4.41 -15.47 -9.58
CA GLU A 380 4.49 -15.22 -11.02
C GLU A 380 5.60 -14.19 -11.35
N PRO A 381 6.54 -14.52 -12.26
CA PRO A 381 7.64 -13.61 -12.58
C PRO A 381 7.16 -12.29 -13.20
N TRP A 382 7.66 -11.17 -12.67
CA TRP A 382 7.45 -9.86 -13.28
C TRP A 382 8.24 -9.75 -14.59
N THR A 383 7.55 -9.96 -15.71
CA THR A 383 8.13 -9.95 -17.07
C THR A 383 7.64 -8.80 -17.94
N PHE A 384 6.62 -8.06 -17.48
CA PHE A 384 6.00 -6.96 -18.22
C PHE A 384 6.37 -5.61 -17.60
N GLY A 385 7.51 -5.06 -18.06
CA GLY A 385 7.99 -3.73 -17.67
C GLY A 385 7.60 -2.61 -18.65
N ALA A 386 8.10 -1.40 -18.40
CA ALA A 386 7.74 -0.20 -19.18
C ALA A 386 7.99 -0.36 -20.70
N ALA A 387 9.10 -0.98 -21.11
CA ALA A 387 9.37 -1.23 -22.52
C ALA A 387 8.35 -2.16 -23.18
N ALA A 388 7.83 -3.16 -22.45
CA ALA A 388 6.79 -4.05 -22.95
C ALA A 388 5.45 -3.31 -23.06
N LEU A 389 5.12 -2.46 -22.08
CA LEU A 389 3.94 -1.60 -22.11
C LEU A 389 3.95 -0.70 -23.35
N MET A 390 5.05 0.03 -23.60
CA MET A 390 5.13 0.96 -24.73
C MET A 390 4.98 0.24 -26.07
N ARG A 391 5.61 -0.94 -26.24
CA ARG A 391 5.44 -1.74 -27.46
C ARG A 391 4.02 -2.27 -27.62
N ASN A 392 3.38 -2.69 -26.53
CA ASN A 392 1.99 -3.16 -26.55
C ASN A 392 1.02 -2.03 -26.94
N LEU A 393 1.14 -0.86 -26.32
CA LEU A 393 0.31 0.30 -26.62
C LEU A 393 0.53 0.79 -28.07
N ALA A 394 1.77 0.83 -28.55
CA ALA A 394 2.08 1.18 -29.93
C ALA A 394 1.46 0.18 -30.93
N ALA A 395 1.60 -1.13 -30.68
CA ALA A 395 1.03 -2.18 -31.54
C ALA A 395 -0.51 -2.11 -31.60
N ARG A 396 -1.14 -1.60 -30.53
CA ARG A 396 -2.59 -1.37 -30.43
C ARG A 396 -3.03 -0.01 -30.99
N GLY A 397 -2.10 0.83 -31.47
CA GLY A 397 -2.39 2.17 -31.98
C GLY A 397 -2.88 3.14 -30.89
N LEU A 398 -2.46 2.95 -29.64
CA LEU A 398 -2.90 3.72 -28.47
C LEU A 398 -1.93 4.83 -28.07
N LEU A 399 -0.70 4.79 -28.58
CA LEU A 399 0.22 5.92 -28.47
C LEU A 399 -0.03 6.84 -29.66
N GLY A 400 -0.30 8.13 -29.40
CA GLY A 400 -0.36 9.14 -30.45
C GLY A 400 0.94 9.15 -31.27
N ALA A 401 0.83 9.45 -32.56
CA ALA A 401 1.98 9.63 -33.45
C ALA A 401 2.81 10.87 -33.08
#